data_AF-A0A7K3XE94-F1
#
_entry.id   AF-A0A7K3XE94-F1
#
_cell.length_a   1.000
_cell.length_b   1.000
_cell.length_c   1.000
_cell.angle_alpha   90.00
_cell.angle_beta   90.00
_cell.angle_gamma   90.00
#
_symmetry.space_group_name_H-M   'P 1'
#
loop_
_entity.id
_entity.type
_entity.pdbx_description
1 polymer ?
#
loop_
_entity_poly.entity_id
_entity_poly.type
_entity_poly.pdbx_seq_one_letter_code
_entity_poly.pdbx_strand_id
1 'polypeptide(L)'
;MEQKFIVTVSEHRLFGFLVLPYLAKDGPEGKYLSISQRLRVHDLAEGNFKFSAVQSQLIKLTEKYADENLAKKYNKKGTLNDFYKNVKAEEFNKKIVPFVEGIMAQCLDLLKTAGIPVYFKRAKYNNLYEDDRIELCYEDTGAVFNFNRIEDETRYFLTIRNGEEQLSLLHRSVILLVNEPCRILYQNKIYFFDDISGSKLQPFFDKEYISIPAKVEEKYFGTFILNAIKNQEVNCTGFDIIDTPVRKEAILSVAIDITGYPVFIPVFKYNEQVIPADDEGKKIAIFEVIDGNYVFHRFEKDVVWEKNVISKLRELELQGESHALHLVDCKSDSQGNALYEAISWISKNTACLVDAGIMITQESLDQNYFTGHQTLNLRINQTNDWFDIFATVTFGQFSFPFIR
;
A
#
# COMPACT_ATOMS: atom_id res chain seq x y z
N MET A 1 23.29 -30.50 25.93
CA MET A 1 23.07 -30.10 24.52
C MET A 1 22.44 -28.73 24.53
N GLU A 2 23.09 -27.78 23.86
CA GLU A 2 22.62 -26.40 23.76
C GLU A 2 21.28 -26.34 23.00
N GLN A 3 20.33 -25.53 23.48
CA GLN A 3 19.09 -25.28 22.77
C GLN A 3 19.35 -24.26 21.66
N LYS A 4 18.71 -24.47 20.50
CA LYS A 4 18.76 -23.56 19.35
C LYS A 4 17.36 -23.07 19.04
N PHE A 5 17.22 -21.77 18.81
CA PHE A 5 15.98 -21.20 18.28
C PHE A 5 15.93 -21.44 16.78
N ILE A 6 14.84 -22.04 16.30
CA ILE A 6 14.60 -22.27 14.88
C ILE A 6 13.18 -21.83 14.53
N VAL A 7 12.94 -21.61 13.24
CA VAL A 7 11.59 -21.45 12.71
C VAL A 7 11.29 -22.59 11.75
N THR A 8 10.03 -22.99 11.70
CA THR A 8 9.57 -24.01 10.77
C THR A 8 8.43 -23.50 9.92
N VAL A 9 8.34 -24.00 8.69
CA VAL A 9 7.11 -24.00 7.89
C VAL A 9 6.44 -25.35 8.13
N SER A 10 5.30 -25.32 8.82
CA SER A 10 4.59 -26.52 9.28
C SER A 10 3.18 -26.57 8.71
N GLU A 11 2.72 -27.77 8.34
CA GLU A 11 1.35 -27.97 7.87
C GLU A 11 0.34 -27.61 8.97
N HIS A 12 -0.70 -26.88 8.58
CA HIS A 12 -1.82 -26.50 9.40
C HIS A 12 -3.12 -26.92 8.72
N ARG A 13 -3.98 -27.64 9.44
CA ARG A 13 -5.23 -28.24 8.94
C ARG A 13 -6.16 -27.33 8.13
N LEU A 14 -6.08 -26.02 8.32
CA LEU A 14 -7.01 -25.04 7.72
C LEU A 14 -6.33 -23.92 6.96
N PHE A 15 -5.05 -23.67 7.22
CA PHE A 15 -4.32 -22.55 6.63
C PHE A 15 -3.22 -23.05 5.68
N GLY A 16 -3.20 -24.35 5.36
CA GLY A 16 -2.17 -24.97 4.55
C GLY A 16 -0.86 -25.09 5.32
N PHE A 17 -0.05 -24.03 5.32
CA PHE A 17 1.24 -24.00 6.00
C PHE A 17 1.41 -22.72 6.81
N LEU A 18 1.96 -22.85 8.01
CA LEU A 18 2.24 -21.74 8.92
C LEU A 18 3.71 -21.69 9.32
N VAL A 19 4.20 -20.47 9.50
CA VAL A 19 5.50 -20.21 10.13
C VAL A 19 5.37 -20.40 11.65
N LEU A 20 6.24 -21.16 12.29
CA LEU A 20 6.14 -21.45 13.73
C LEU A 20 7.51 -21.50 14.41
N PRO A 21 7.71 -20.82 15.56
CA PRO A 21 8.97 -20.82 16.29
C PRO A 21 9.08 -22.04 17.22
N TYR A 22 10.28 -22.62 17.28
CA TYR A 22 10.60 -23.78 18.10
C TYR A 22 11.98 -23.63 18.76
N LEU A 23 12.15 -24.33 19.89
CA LEU A 23 13.48 -24.73 20.37
C LEU A 23 13.80 -26.13 19.88
N ALA A 24 15.00 -26.32 19.34
CA ALA A 24 15.54 -27.61 18.94
C ALA A 24 16.89 -27.89 19.62
N LYS A 25 17.32 -29.14 19.61
CA LYS A 25 18.63 -29.58 20.10
C LYS A 25 19.29 -30.44 19.04
N ASP A 26 20.62 -30.43 18.99
CA ASP A 26 21.35 -31.37 18.13
C ASP A 26 21.01 -32.81 18.54
N GLY A 27 20.70 -33.63 17.54
CA GLY A 27 20.57 -35.07 17.68
C GLY A 27 21.93 -35.75 17.95
N PRO A 28 21.93 -37.06 18.18
CA PRO A 28 23.16 -37.84 18.29
C PRO A 28 24.08 -37.58 17.10
N GLU A 29 25.37 -37.36 17.37
CA GLU A 29 26.41 -37.10 16.36
C GLU A 29 26.20 -35.84 15.50
N GLY A 30 25.24 -34.96 15.85
CA GLY A 30 25.01 -33.70 15.12
C GLY A 30 24.38 -33.86 13.73
N LYS A 31 23.80 -35.03 13.41
CA LYS A 31 23.25 -35.35 12.08
C LYS A 31 21.89 -34.70 11.76
N TYR A 32 21.17 -34.25 12.79
CA TYR A 32 19.84 -33.64 12.66
C TYR A 32 19.54 -32.75 13.87
N LEU A 33 18.53 -31.90 13.75
CA LEU A 33 17.95 -31.15 14.87
C LEU A 33 16.68 -31.84 15.35
N SER A 34 16.59 -32.14 16.65
CA SER A 34 15.36 -32.64 17.26
C SER A 34 14.58 -31.49 17.90
N ILE A 35 13.35 -31.29 17.46
CA ILE A 35 12.43 -30.29 18.01
C ILE A 35 12.09 -30.69 19.45
N SER A 36 12.35 -29.75 20.37
CA SER A 36 12.11 -29.95 21.80
C SER A 36 10.83 -29.27 22.29
N GLN A 37 10.52 -28.07 21.80
CA GLN A 37 9.38 -27.29 22.28
C GLN A 37 8.90 -26.31 21.21
N ARG A 38 7.57 -26.19 21.03
CA ARG A 38 6.93 -25.09 20.32
C ARG A 38 6.85 -23.88 21.23
N LEU A 39 7.30 -22.72 20.77
CA LEU A 39 7.36 -21.50 21.58
C LEU A 39 6.04 -20.72 21.52
N ARG A 40 5.64 -20.19 22.67
CA ARG A 40 4.46 -19.36 22.92
C ARG A 40 4.85 -18.13 23.74
N VAL A 41 3.96 -17.14 23.86
CA VAL A 41 4.28 -15.88 24.57
C VAL A 41 4.61 -16.09 26.06
N HIS A 42 4.00 -17.07 26.74
CA HIS A 42 4.32 -17.35 28.15
C HIS A 42 5.76 -17.86 28.34
N ASP A 43 6.33 -18.55 27.34
CA ASP A 43 7.71 -19.06 27.37
C ASP A 43 8.76 -17.95 27.42
N LEU A 44 8.40 -16.72 27.03
CA LEU A 44 9.29 -15.55 27.11
C LEU A 44 9.63 -15.17 28.56
N ALA A 45 8.73 -15.45 29.51
CA ALA A 45 8.90 -15.11 30.92
C ALA A 45 9.43 -16.29 31.75
N GLU A 46 9.16 -17.53 31.31
CA GLU A 46 9.37 -18.75 32.10
C GLU A 46 10.59 -19.58 31.65
N GLY A 47 11.27 -19.17 30.56
CA GLY A 47 12.29 -19.98 29.90
C GLY A 47 13.72 -19.80 30.42
N ASN A 48 14.50 -20.90 30.42
CA ASN A 48 15.96 -20.90 30.58
C ASN A 48 16.72 -20.48 29.30
N PHE A 49 16.00 -20.02 28.26
CA PHE A 49 16.56 -19.62 26.99
C PHE A 49 16.50 -18.08 26.86
N LYS A 50 17.63 -17.44 26.55
CA LYS A 50 17.68 -16.00 26.35
C LYS A 50 17.32 -15.65 24.91
N PHE A 51 16.12 -15.10 24.71
CA PHE A 51 15.64 -14.68 23.40
C PHE A 51 16.21 -13.33 22.98
N SER A 52 16.57 -13.19 21.70
CA SER A 52 16.81 -11.88 21.08
C SER A 52 15.51 -11.09 20.92
N ALA A 53 15.62 -9.79 20.61
CA ALA A 53 14.46 -8.95 20.32
C ALA A 53 13.63 -9.52 19.14
N VAL A 54 14.31 -9.94 18.07
CA VAL A 54 13.66 -10.52 16.88
C VAL A 54 12.98 -11.86 17.19
N GLN A 55 13.64 -12.75 17.95
CA GLN A 55 13.05 -14.02 18.37
C GLN A 55 11.80 -13.80 19.24
N SER A 56 11.87 -12.85 20.16
CA SER A 56 10.73 -12.46 21.00
C SER A 56 9.57 -11.89 20.18
N GLN A 57 9.88 -11.10 19.16
CA GLN A 57 8.89 -10.55 18.25
C GLN A 57 8.22 -11.64 17.39
N LEU A 58 8.99 -12.60 16.87
CA LEU A 58 8.45 -13.75 16.13
C LEU A 58 7.48 -14.58 16.99
N ILE A 59 7.84 -14.85 18.25
CA ILE A 59 6.94 -15.55 19.18
C ILE A 59 5.63 -14.76 19.36
N LYS A 60 5.71 -13.44 19.61
CA LYS A 60 4.53 -12.58 19.75
C LYS A 60 3.67 -12.51 18.50
N LEU A 61 4.28 -12.49 17.31
CA LEU A 61 3.55 -12.48 16.04
C LEU A 61 2.83 -13.81 15.80
N THR A 62 3.56 -14.93 15.91
CA THR A 62 2.99 -16.27 15.65
C THR A 62 1.89 -16.65 16.64
N GLU A 63 1.92 -16.10 17.86
CA GLU A 63 0.85 -16.25 18.85
C GLU A 63 -0.47 -15.62 18.37
N LYS A 64 -0.45 -14.55 17.56
CA LYS A 64 -1.68 -13.88 17.09
C LYS A 64 -2.56 -14.77 16.21
N TYR A 65 -1.97 -15.71 15.46
CA TYR A 65 -2.71 -16.71 14.67
C TYR A 65 -2.75 -18.10 15.30
N ALA A 66 -2.46 -18.19 16.60
CA ALA A 66 -2.78 -19.38 17.37
C ALA A 66 -4.28 -19.68 17.28
N ASP A 67 -4.62 -20.96 17.14
CA ASP A 67 -6.00 -21.48 17.12
C ASP A 67 -6.87 -20.82 18.22
N GLU A 68 -6.36 -20.72 19.44
CA GLU A 68 -7.07 -20.14 20.58
C GLU A 68 -7.30 -18.64 20.45
N ASN A 69 -6.33 -17.90 19.88
CA ASN A 69 -6.43 -16.44 19.72
C ASN A 69 -7.29 -16.06 18.51
N LEU A 70 -7.24 -16.85 17.44
CA LEU A 70 -8.17 -16.74 16.32
C LEU A 70 -9.61 -17.01 16.78
N ALA A 71 -9.84 -18.07 17.54
CA ALA A 71 -11.16 -18.37 18.10
C ALA A 71 -11.66 -17.24 19.02
N LYS A 72 -10.81 -16.71 19.92
CA LYS A 72 -11.20 -15.55 20.76
C LYS A 72 -11.56 -14.31 19.93
N LYS A 73 -10.81 -14.05 18.86
CA LYS A 73 -10.99 -12.84 18.02
C LYS A 73 -12.23 -12.92 17.14
N TYR A 74 -12.48 -14.08 16.52
CA TYR A 74 -13.49 -14.26 15.49
C TYR A 74 -14.71 -15.08 15.94
N ASN A 75 -14.65 -15.74 17.10
CA ASN A 75 -15.75 -16.52 17.69
C ASN A 75 -15.96 -16.16 19.17
N LYS A 76 -16.45 -14.95 19.44
CA LYS A 76 -16.58 -14.38 20.81
C LYS A 76 -17.46 -15.19 21.77
N LYS A 77 -18.30 -16.11 21.29
CA LYS A 77 -19.30 -16.84 22.11
C LYS A 77 -19.24 -18.37 21.97
N GLY A 78 -18.22 -18.93 21.31
CA GLY A 78 -18.14 -20.38 21.06
C GLY A 78 -16.80 -20.99 21.42
N THR A 79 -16.73 -22.32 21.37
CA THR A 79 -15.50 -23.08 21.58
C THR A 79 -14.58 -23.03 20.35
N LEU A 80 -13.37 -23.55 20.49
CA LEU A 80 -12.45 -23.70 19.36
C LEU A 80 -13.03 -24.59 18.24
N ASN A 81 -13.76 -25.65 18.61
CA ASN A 81 -14.43 -26.50 17.63
C ASN A 81 -15.59 -25.78 16.93
N ASP A 82 -16.32 -24.92 17.65
CA ASP A 82 -17.40 -24.10 17.06
C ASP A 82 -16.84 -23.07 16.09
N PHE A 83 -15.65 -22.53 16.35
CA PHE A 83 -14.98 -21.60 15.43
C PHE A 83 -14.78 -22.27 14.08
N TYR A 84 -14.28 -23.50 14.04
CA TYR A 84 -14.02 -24.17 12.77
C TYR A 84 -15.27 -24.71 12.08
N LYS A 85 -16.33 -25.04 12.82
CA LYS A 85 -17.58 -25.54 12.23
C LYS A 85 -18.49 -24.42 11.72
N ASN A 86 -18.51 -23.28 12.41
CA ASN A 86 -19.54 -22.26 12.20
C ASN A 86 -19.04 -21.06 11.39
N VAL A 87 -17.72 -20.90 11.19
CA VAL A 87 -17.20 -19.83 10.35
C VAL A 87 -17.57 -20.14 8.89
N LYS A 88 -18.34 -19.22 8.29
CA LYS A 88 -18.69 -19.28 6.87
C LYS A 88 -17.42 -19.17 6.02
N ALA A 89 -17.32 -19.97 4.97
CA ALA A 89 -16.16 -19.97 4.06
C ALA A 89 -15.81 -18.58 3.52
N GLU A 90 -16.82 -17.75 3.22
CA GLU A 90 -16.61 -16.38 2.74
C GLU A 90 -15.95 -15.48 3.79
N GLU A 91 -16.39 -15.56 5.05
CA GLU A 91 -15.78 -14.79 6.14
C GLU A 91 -14.36 -15.28 6.45
N PHE A 92 -14.16 -16.60 6.39
CA PHE A 92 -12.84 -17.21 6.52
C PHE A 92 -11.85 -16.65 5.48
N ASN A 93 -12.23 -16.72 4.21
CA ASN A 93 -11.36 -16.32 3.09
C ASN A 93 -11.19 -14.79 2.97
N LYS A 94 -12.21 -13.99 3.31
CA LYS A 94 -12.14 -12.52 3.17
C LYS A 94 -11.57 -11.81 4.39
N LYS A 95 -11.57 -12.42 5.58
CA LYS A 95 -11.13 -11.75 6.82
C LYS A 95 -10.05 -12.50 7.58
N ILE A 96 -10.16 -13.83 7.71
CA ILE A 96 -9.28 -14.60 8.59
C ILE A 96 -7.99 -14.98 7.87
N VAL A 97 -8.09 -15.52 6.65
CA VAL A 97 -6.92 -15.85 5.82
C VAL A 97 -6.02 -14.62 5.59
N PRO A 98 -6.53 -13.45 5.15
CA PRO A 98 -5.70 -12.26 4.99
C PRO A 98 -5.06 -11.78 6.29
N PHE A 99 -5.74 -11.95 7.43
CA PHE A 99 -5.15 -11.60 8.73
C PHE A 99 -3.98 -12.51 9.10
N VAL A 100 -4.12 -13.82 8.89
CA VAL A 100 -3.06 -14.80 9.15
C VAL A 100 -1.88 -14.57 8.18
N GLU A 101 -2.17 -14.46 6.89
CA GLU A 101 -1.17 -14.20 5.85
C GLU A 101 -0.42 -12.88 6.10
N GLY A 102 -1.11 -11.80 6.51
CA GLY A 102 -0.46 -10.53 6.84
C GLY A 102 0.49 -10.62 8.04
N ILE A 103 0.23 -11.50 9.00
CA ILE A 103 1.18 -11.77 10.09
C ILE A 103 2.32 -12.67 9.60
N MET A 104 2.04 -13.67 8.77
CA MET A 104 3.09 -14.51 8.17
C MET A 104 4.05 -13.70 7.31
N ALA A 105 3.56 -12.73 6.54
CA ALA A 105 4.38 -11.78 5.80
C ALA A 105 5.36 -11.05 6.73
N GLN A 106 4.86 -10.49 7.85
CA GLN A 106 5.70 -9.85 8.87
C GLN A 106 6.74 -10.81 9.47
N CYS A 107 6.36 -12.06 9.74
CA CYS A 107 7.30 -13.07 10.23
C CYS A 107 8.40 -13.37 9.21
N LEU A 108 8.05 -13.56 7.95
CA LEU A 108 9.00 -13.85 6.86
C LEU A 108 9.93 -12.66 6.60
N ASP A 109 9.42 -11.43 6.66
CA ASP A 109 10.26 -10.23 6.53
C ASP A 109 11.26 -10.09 7.67
N LEU A 110 10.87 -10.39 8.92
CA LEU A 110 11.80 -10.44 10.05
C LEU A 110 12.91 -11.49 9.86
N LEU A 111 12.60 -12.61 9.21
CA LEU A 111 13.56 -13.70 9.02
C LEU A 111 14.66 -13.38 8.00
N LYS A 112 14.43 -12.45 7.06
CA LYS A 112 15.41 -12.07 6.01
C LYS A 112 16.79 -11.75 6.59
N THR A 113 16.85 -11.01 7.70
CA THR A 113 18.11 -10.50 8.27
C THR A 113 18.43 -11.05 9.66
N ALA A 114 17.57 -11.90 10.23
CA ALA A 114 17.71 -12.36 11.61
C ALA A 114 18.78 -13.44 11.82
N GLY A 115 19.26 -14.07 10.74
CA GLY A 115 20.17 -15.22 10.82
C GLY A 115 19.53 -16.45 11.50
N ILE A 116 18.19 -16.49 11.61
CA ILE A 116 17.47 -17.60 12.22
C ILE A 116 17.21 -18.67 11.16
N PRO A 117 17.65 -19.92 11.37
CA PRO A 117 17.44 -20.97 10.38
C PRO A 117 15.96 -21.38 10.31
N VAL A 118 15.47 -21.55 9.09
CA VAL A 118 14.10 -21.95 8.77
C VAL A 118 14.12 -23.37 8.22
N TYR A 119 13.17 -24.22 8.61
CA TYR A 119 13.08 -25.60 8.13
C TYR A 119 11.66 -25.96 7.66
N PHE A 120 11.55 -26.80 6.65
CA PHE A 120 10.29 -27.42 6.29
C PHE A 120 10.01 -28.59 7.23
N LYS A 121 8.97 -28.47 8.07
CA LYS A 121 8.63 -29.52 9.04
C LYS A 121 7.53 -30.40 8.47
N ARG A 122 7.90 -31.59 8.02
CA ARG A 122 6.95 -32.63 7.60
C ARG A 122 6.04 -33.06 8.76
N ALA A 123 4.78 -33.34 8.45
CA ALA A 123 3.82 -33.82 9.44
C ALA A 123 4.36 -35.08 10.15
N LYS A 124 4.20 -35.14 11.48
CA LYS A 124 4.63 -36.24 12.36
C LYS A 124 6.14 -36.42 12.55
N TYR A 125 7.00 -35.67 11.87
CA TYR A 125 8.44 -35.69 12.10
C TYR A 125 8.87 -34.56 13.05
N ASN A 126 9.72 -34.91 14.01
CA ASN A 126 10.33 -33.96 14.96
C ASN A 126 11.85 -33.82 14.74
N ASN A 127 12.44 -34.62 13.86
CA ASN A 127 13.83 -34.47 13.44
C ASN A 127 13.86 -33.69 12.13
N LEU A 128 14.73 -32.70 12.05
CA LEU A 128 14.94 -31.83 10.91
C LEU A 128 16.36 -32.04 10.40
N TYR A 129 16.50 -32.34 9.12
CA TYR A 129 17.79 -32.54 8.46
C TYR A 129 18.21 -31.26 7.72
N GLU A 130 19.48 -31.17 7.31
CA GLU A 130 19.94 -30.02 6.52
C GLU A 130 19.18 -29.91 5.18
N ASP A 131 18.76 -31.05 4.60
CA ASP A 131 17.91 -31.09 3.41
C ASP A 131 16.48 -30.58 3.68
N ASP A 132 16.06 -30.42 4.93
CA ASP A 132 14.81 -29.76 5.29
C ASP A 132 15.00 -28.25 5.47
N ARG A 133 16.23 -27.75 5.45
CA ARG A 133 16.50 -26.32 5.62
C ARG A 133 15.90 -25.54 4.44
N ILE A 134 15.33 -24.40 4.77
CA ILE A 134 14.72 -23.48 3.82
C ILE A 134 15.65 -22.29 3.62
N GLU A 135 16.00 -22.03 2.37
CA GLU A 135 16.67 -20.80 1.95
C GLU A 135 15.64 -19.69 1.70
N LEU A 136 16.00 -18.45 2.03
CA LEU A 136 15.14 -17.27 1.82
C LEU A 136 15.67 -16.47 0.63
N CYS A 137 15.01 -16.60 -0.52
CA CYS A 137 15.35 -15.91 -1.76
C CYS A 137 14.56 -14.59 -1.83
N TYR A 138 15.05 -13.57 -1.14
CA TYR A 138 14.39 -12.25 -1.05
C TYR A 138 15.07 -11.14 -1.84
N GLU A 139 16.26 -11.39 -2.37
CA GLU A 139 16.97 -10.44 -3.24
C GLU A 139 16.63 -10.74 -4.71
N ASP A 140 16.41 -9.68 -5.49
CA ASP A 140 16.15 -9.74 -6.95
C ASP A 140 15.16 -10.84 -7.40
N THR A 141 14.06 -10.97 -6.66
CA THR A 141 12.96 -11.88 -7.01
C THR A 141 11.83 -11.09 -7.65
N GLY A 142 11.41 -11.51 -8.84
CA GLY A 142 10.38 -10.79 -9.59
C GLY A 142 9.69 -11.64 -10.64
N ALA A 143 8.56 -11.13 -11.12
CA ALA A 143 7.78 -11.75 -12.18
C ALA A 143 7.50 -10.73 -13.29
N VAL A 144 7.75 -11.13 -14.54
CA VAL A 144 7.49 -10.33 -15.73
C VAL A 144 6.30 -10.94 -16.47
N PHE A 145 5.29 -10.11 -16.75
CA PHE A 145 4.19 -10.51 -17.63
C PHE A 145 4.63 -10.40 -19.09
N ASN A 146 4.43 -11.47 -19.86
CA ASN A 146 4.70 -11.47 -21.29
C ASN A 146 3.35 -11.63 -22.01
N PHE A 147 2.93 -10.59 -22.74
CA PHE A 147 1.70 -10.59 -23.53
C PHE A 147 2.02 -10.70 -25.02
N ASN A 148 1.26 -11.54 -25.72
CA ASN A 148 1.34 -11.71 -27.16
C ASN A 148 -0.08 -11.69 -27.74
N ARG A 149 -0.43 -10.60 -28.41
CA ARG A 149 -1.69 -10.43 -29.13
C ARG A 149 -1.54 -10.95 -30.56
N ILE A 150 -2.36 -11.93 -30.92
CA ILE A 150 -2.48 -12.51 -32.26
C ILE A 150 -3.93 -12.34 -32.76
N GLU A 151 -4.22 -12.72 -34.00
CA GLU A 151 -5.51 -12.41 -34.67
C GLU A 151 -6.75 -12.83 -33.88
N ASP A 152 -6.76 -14.04 -33.30
CA ASP A 152 -7.95 -14.61 -32.65
C ASP A 152 -7.93 -14.52 -31.12
N GLU A 153 -6.78 -14.22 -30.51
CA GLU A 153 -6.61 -14.22 -29.07
C GLU A 153 -5.37 -13.43 -28.61
N THR A 154 -5.37 -13.06 -27.34
CA THR A 154 -4.17 -12.60 -26.64
C THR A 154 -3.70 -13.68 -25.66
N ARG A 155 -2.47 -14.16 -25.82
CA ARG A 155 -1.84 -15.10 -24.88
C ARG A 155 -0.96 -14.36 -23.91
N TYR A 156 -0.92 -14.79 -22.65
CA TYR A 156 0.06 -14.29 -21.70
C TYR A 156 0.61 -15.34 -20.75
N PHE A 157 1.85 -15.16 -20.35
CA PHE A 157 2.55 -16.01 -19.38
C PHE A 157 3.46 -15.20 -18.47
N LEU A 158 3.92 -15.82 -17.38
CA LEU A 158 4.85 -15.21 -16.44
C LEU A 158 6.26 -15.76 -16.64
N THR A 159 7.23 -14.86 -16.77
CA THR A 159 8.65 -15.18 -16.56
C THR A 159 9.00 -14.87 -15.13
N ILE A 160 9.47 -15.86 -14.38
CA ILE A 160 9.81 -15.71 -12.96
C ILE A 160 11.32 -15.79 -12.83
N ARG A 161 11.93 -14.85 -12.10
CA ARG A 161 13.37 -14.80 -11.88
C ARG A 161 13.72 -14.63 -10.40
N ASN A 162 14.85 -15.18 -10.01
CA ASN A 162 15.55 -14.87 -8.77
C ASN A 162 17.04 -14.66 -9.10
N GLY A 163 17.49 -13.41 -9.11
CA GLY A 163 18.80 -13.05 -9.67
C GLY A 163 18.86 -13.39 -11.17
N GLU A 164 19.94 -14.07 -11.57
CA GLU A 164 20.12 -14.55 -12.95
C GLU A 164 19.35 -15.86 -13.25
N GLU A 165 18.80 -16.52 -12.23
CA GLU A 165 18.10 -17.80 -12.39
C GLU A 165 16.64 -17.59 -12.82
N GLN A 166 16.26 -18.15 -13.97
CA GLN A 166 14.86 -18.23 -14.40
C GLN A 166 14.19 -19.50 -13.86
N LEU A 167 13.02 -19.34 -13.24
CA LEU A 167 12.28 -20.41 -12.59
C LEU A 167 11.03 -20.78 -13.40
N SER A 168 10.79 -22.07 -13.57
CA SER A 168 9.53 -22.59 -14.08
C SER A 168 8.73 -23.23 -12.94
N LEU A 169 7.54 -22.69 -12.67
CA LEU A 169 6.61 -23.21 -11.66
C LEU A 169 5.64 -24.27 -12.24
N LEU A 170 5.71 -24.54 -13.54
CA LEU A 170 4.81 -25.45 -14.22
C LEU A 170 4.99 -26.91 -13.77
N HIS A 171 3.88 -27.55 -13.38
CA HIS A 171 3.81 -28.92 -12.86
C HIS A 171 4.73 -29.16 -11.66
N ARG A 172 4.95 -28.11 -10.85
CA ARG A 172 5.77 -28.17 -9.64
C ARG A 172 4.90 -28.16 -8.39
N SER A 173 5.38 -28.82 -7.34
CA SER A 173 4.78 -28.73 -6.00
C SER A 173 5.14 -27.39 -5.36
N VAL A 174 4.43 -26.33 -5.76
CA VAL A 174 4.55 -24.98 -5.20
C VAL A 174 3.55 -24.82 -4.07
N ILE A 175 4.02 -24.30 -2.94
CA ILE A 175 3.17 -23.96 -1.79
C ILE A 175 3.02 -22.44 -1.73
N LEU A 176 1.81 -21.93 -1.90
CA LEU A 176 1.51 -20.53 -1.63
C LEU A 176 1.44 -20.31 -0.12
N LEU A 177 2.35 -19.51 0.44
CA LEU A 177 2.37 -19.17 1.86
C LEU A 177 1.58 -17.89 2.13
N VAL A 178 1.79 -16.84 1.34
CA VAL A 178 1.14 -15.54 1.49
C VAL A 178 0.72 -15.05 0.12
N ASN A 179 -0.51 -14.56 -0.02
CA ASN A 179 -0.99 -14.03 -1.29
C ASN A 179 -0.50 -12.60 -1.56
N GLU A 180 -0.48 -11.73 -0.56
CA GLU A 180 -0.15 -10.30 -0.72
C GLU A 180 0.59 -9.75 0.53
N PRO A 181 1.87 -9.32 0.42
CA PRO A 181 2.76 -9.52 -0.71
C PRO A 181 3.08 -11.01 -0.90
N CYS A 182 3.29 -11.47 -2.13
CA CYS A 182 3.33 -12.90 -2.40
C CYS A 182 4.60 -13.58 -1.86
N ARG A 183 4.39 -14.72 -1.20
CA ARG A 183 5.46 -15.61 -0.73
C ARG A 183 5.12 -17.04 -1.12
N ILE A 184 6.02 -17.70 -1.84
CA ILE A 184 5.86 -19.12 -2.21
C ILE A 184 7.02 -19.94 -1.68
N LEU A 185 6.76 -21.17 -1.30
CA LEU A 185 7.77 -22.18 -1.00
C LEU A 185 7.85 -23.16 -2.17
N TYR A 186 9.03 -23.28 -2.76
CA TYR A 186 9.33 -24.18 -3.86
C TYR A 186 10.77 -24.70 -3.73
N GLN A 187 10.98 -26.01 -3.83
CA GLN A 187 12.30 -26.66 -3.73
C GLN A 187 13.13 -26.17 -2.54
N ASN A 188 12.55 -26.17 -1.33
CA ASN A 188 13.20 -25.72 -0.10
C ASN A 188 13.70 -24.26 -0.16
N LYS A 189 13.13 -23.44 -1.04
CA LYS A 189 13.37 -22.00 -1.13
C LYS A 189 12.06 -21.25 -0.93
N ILE A 190 12.07 -20.20 -0.11
CA ILE A 190 10.98 -19.23 -0.05
C ILE A 190 11.35 -18.05 -0.94
N TYR A 191 10.53 -17.80 -1.95
CA TYR A 191 10.69 -16.68 -2.87
C TYR A 191 9.76 -15.53 -2.46
N PHE A 192 10.30 -14.31 -2.47
CA PHE A 192 9.60 -13.10 -2.03
C PHE A 192 9.26 -12.21 -3.23
N PHE A 193 7.98 -12.16 -3.59
CA PHE A 193 7.46 -11.32 -4.66
C PHE A 193 6.70 -10.14 -4.07
N ASP A 194 7.23 -8.92 -4.23
CA ASP A 194 6.63 -7.71 -3.66
C ASP A 194 5.72 -6.97 -4.64
N ASP A 195 5.79 -7.31 -5.93
CA ASP A 195 5.10 -6.63 -7.03
C ASP A 195 3.95 -7.46 -7.64
N ILE A 196 3.78 -8.72 -7.25
CA ILE A 196 2.74 -9.61 -7.78
C ILE A 196 2.06 -10.40 -6.66
N SER A 197 0.73 -10.49 -6.73
CA SER A 197 -0.07 -11.32 -5.82
C SER A 197 0.04 -12.81 -6.16
N GLY A 198 -0.05 -13.69 -5.16
CA GLY A 198 -0.01 -15.15 -5.35
C GLY A 198 -1.10 -15.67 -6.29
N SER A 199 -2.29 -15.08 -6.24
CA SER A 199 -3.41 -15.41 -7.12
C SER A 199 -3.12 -15.21 -8.62
N LYS A 200 -2.17 -14.33 -8.95
CA LYS A 200 -1.70 -14.12 -10.33
C LYS A 200 -0.64 -15.14 -10.76
N LEU A 201 0.09 -15.75 -9.81
CA LEU A 201 1.07 -16.81 -10.07
C LEU A 201 0.41 -18.19 -10.20
N GLN A 202 -0.59 -18.47 -9.37
CA GLN A 202 -1.26 -19.77 -9.26
C GLN A 202 -1.68 -20.42 -10.60
N PRO A 203 -2.25 -19.68 -11.57
CA PRO A 203 -2.63 -20.28 -12.85
C PRO A 203 -1.48 -20.94 -13.60
N PHE A 204 -0.26 -20.46 -13.39
CA PHE A 204 0.96 -20.93 -14.08
C PHE A 204 1.62 -22.12 -13.39
N PHE A 205 1.03 -22.63 -12.31
CA PHE A 205 1.45 -23.90 -11.72
C PHE A 205 1.03 -25.07 -12.61
N ASP A 206 -0.04 -24.91 -13.40
CA ASP A 206 -0.60 -25.95 -14.25
C ASP A 206 -0.68 -25.57 -15.73
N LYS A 207 -0.48 -24.29 -16.08
CA LYS A 207 -0.61 -23.78 -17.44
C LYS A 207 0.66 -23.05 -17.89
N GLU A 208 1.08 -23.29 -19.12
CA GLU A 208 2.17 -22.53 -19.75
C GLU A 208 1.77 -21.07 -20.01
N TYR A 209 0.53 -20.86 -20.44
CA TYR A 209 -0.03 -19.54 -20.71
C TYR A 209 -1.53 -19.50 -20.46
N ILE A 210 -2.08 -18.29 -20.37
CA ILE A 210 -3.51 -18.03 -20.36
C ILE A 210 -3.88 -17.40 -21.71
N SER A 211 -4.96 -17.89 -22.31
CA SER A 211 -5.55 -17.32 -23.52
C SER A 211 -6.74 -16.43 -23.17
N ILE A 212 -6.77 -15.25 -23.77
CA ILE A 212 -7.87 -14.27 -23.73
C ILE A 212 -8.48 -14.23 -25.14
N PRO A 213 -9.71 -14.71 -25.34
CA PRO A 213 -10.36 -14.66 -26.65
C PRO A 213 -10.59 -13.23 -27.14
N ALA A 214 -10.45 -12.98 -28.45
CA ALA A 214 -10.62 -11.66 -29.06
C ALA A 214 -11.96 -10.98 -28.70
N LYS A 215 -13.04 -11.75 -28.50
CA LYS A 215 -14.38 -11.21 -28.14
C LYS A 215 -14.41 -10.43 -26.83
N VAL A 216 -13.49 -10.71 -25.91
CA VAL A 216 -13.43 -10.07 -24.58
C VAL A 216 -12.12 -9.33 -24.37
N GLU A 217 -11.25 -9.27 -25.37
CA GLU A 217 -9.88 -8.80 -25.22
C GLU A 217 -9.84 -7.32 -24.79
N GLU A 218 -10.62 -6.44 -25.43
CA GLU A 218 -10.62 -5.00 -25.12
C GLU A 218 -10.90 -4.72 -23.64
N LYS A 219 -11.84 -5.49 -23.04
CA LYS A 219 -12.14 -5.41 -21.61
C LYS A 219 -10.94 -5.83 -20.76
N TYR A 220 -10.22 -6.87 -21.15
CA TYR A 220 -9.00 -7.31 -20.46
C TYR A 220 -7.87 -6.30 -20.60
N PHE A 221 -7.72 -5.69 -21.79
CA PHE A 221 -6.76 -4.62 -22.05
C PHE A 221 -7.01 -3.42 -21.14
N GLY A 222 -8.25 -2.93 -21.08
CA GLY A 222 -8.65 -1.80 -20.23
C GLY A 222 -8.69 -2.10 -18.73
N THR A 223 -8.48 -3.34 -18.29
CA THR A 223 -8.52 -3.70 -16.86
C THR A 223 -7.26 -4.44 -16.41
N PHE A 224 -7.17 -5.75 -16.66
CA PHE A 224 -6.08 -6.59 -16.19
C PHE A 224 -4.72 -6.17 -16.76
N ILE A 225 -4.62 -5.97 -18.08
CA ILE A 225 -3.35 -5.62 -18.73
C ILE A 225 -2.97 -4.17 -18.38
N LEU A 226 -3.93 -3.25 -18.37
CA LEU A 226 -3.70 -1.88 -17.88
C LEU A 226 -3.11 -1.88 -16.46
N ASN A 227 -3.70 -2.66 -15.55
CA ASN A 227 -3.21 -2.78 -14.18
C ASN A 227 -1.84 -3.48 -14.12
N ALA A 228 -1.56 -4.41 -15.04
CA ALA A 228 -0.25 -5.05 -15.17
C ALA A 228 0.83 -4.02 -15.54
N ILE A 229 0.56 -3.19 -16.53
CA ILE A 229 1.48 -2.14 -17.00
C ILE A 229 1.76 -1.09 -15.92
N LYS A 230 0.79 -0.79 -15.05
CA LYS A 230 0.95 0.14 -13.93
C LYS A 230 1.83 -0.41 -12.81
N ASN A 231 1.72 -1.70 -12.52
CA ASN A 231 2.23 -2.24 -11.24
C ASN A 231 3.36 -3.27 -11.41
N GLN A 232 3.53 -3.84 -12.59
CA GLN A 232 4.47 -4.92 -12.86
C GLN A 232 5.37 -4.62 -14.07
N GLU A 233 6.44 -5.40 -14.21
CA GLU A 233 7.25 -5.43 -15.42
C GLU A 233 6.49 -6.20 -16.52
N VAL A 234 6.47 -5.66 -17.74
CA VAL A 234 5.68 -6.17 -18.86
C VAL A 234 6.49 -6.16 -20.14
N ASN A 235 6.46 -7.28 -20.85
CA ASN A 235 6.84 -7.40 -22.26
C ASN A 235 5.58 -7.58 -23.11
N CYS A 236 5.53 -6.93 -24.27
CA CYS A 236 4.38 -6.98 -25.16
C CYS A 236 4.77 -7.21 -26.63
N THR A 237 3.91 -7.91 -27.34
CA THR A 237 3.92 -8.06 -28.80
C THR A 237 2.48 -7.98 -29.31
N GLY A 238 2.26 -7.32 -30.45
CA GLY A 238 0.92 -7.14 -31.04
C GLY A 238 0.09 -5.98 -30.47
N PHE A 239 0.68 -5.14 -29.61
CA PHE A 239 0.15 -3.86 -29.15
C PHE A 239 1.29 -2.98 -28.62
N ASP A 240 1.03 -1.69 -28.40
CA ASP A 240 2.06 -0.72 -28.08
C ASP A 240 1.98 -0.22 -26.63
N ILE A 241 3.14 -0.07 -26.00
CA ILE A 241 3.31 0.66 -24.75
C ILE A 241 4.26 1.82 -25.04
N ILE A 242 3.74 3.05 -24.94
CA ILE A 242 4.45 4.28 -25.29
C ILE A 242 4.75 5.06 -24.00
N ASP A 243 6.03 5.15 -23.66
CA ASP A 243 6.48 6.01 -22.57
C ASP A 243 6.36 7.49 -23.00
N THR A 244 5.45 8.20 -22.35
CA THR A 244 5.06 9.56 -22.72
C THR A 244 5.75 10.58 -21.82
N PRO A 245 6.25 11.71 -22.38
CA PRO A 245 6.77 12.80 -21.56
C PRO A 245 5.74 13.32 -20.57
N VAL A 246 6.19 13.65 -19.36
CA VAL A 246 5.33 14.13 -18.28
C VAL A 246 5.33 15.65 -18.22
N ARG A 247 4.14 16.25 -18.27
CA ARG A 247 3.88 17.60 -17.73
C ARG A 247 3.22 17.45 -16.37
N LYS A 248 3.74 18.14 -15.37
CA LYS A 248 3.26 18.06 -13.99
C LYS A 248 2.85 19.42 -13.47
N GLU A 249 1.71 19.48 -12.78
CA GLU A 249 1.15 20.69 -12.17
C GLU A 249 0.64 20.36 -10.77
N ALA A 250 0.93 21.21 -9.80
CA ALA A 250 0.38 21.10 -8.46
C ALA A 250 -0.86 21.99 -8.35
N ILE A 251 -1.96 21.44 -7.85
CA ILE A 251 -3.22 22.14 -7.67
C ILE A 251 -3.62 22.04 -6.20
N LEU A 252 -3.94 23.16 -5.58
CA LEU A 252 -4.51 23.22 -4.24
C LEU A 252 -5.96 23.67 -4.38
N SER A 253 -6.88 22.76 -4.05
CA SER A 253 -8.31 23.07 -4.03
C SER A 253 -8.80 23.31 -2.60
N VAL A 254 -9.85 24.10 -2.44
CA VAL A 254 -10.54 24.27 -1.16
C VAL A 254 -11.94 23.69 -1.26
N ALA A 255 -12.31 22.85 -0.30
CA ALA A 255 -13.63 22.22 -0.22
C ALA A 255 -14.13 22.26 1.23
N ILE A 256 -15.40 21.90 1.43
CA ILE A 256 -15.97 21.68 2.77
C ILE A 256 -16.03 20.18 3.03
N ASP A 257 -15.53 19.74 4.17
CA ASP A 257 -15.56 18.33 4.55
C ASP A 257 -16.93 17.91 5.14
N ILE A 258 -17.07 16.63 5.50
CA ILE A 258 -18.31 16.10 6.10
C ILE A 258 -18.66 16.71 7.46
N THR A 259 -17.72 17.40 8.11
CA THR A 259 -17.93 18.07 9.38
C THR A 259 -18.34 19.54 9.21
N GLY A 260 -18.36 20.03 7.96
CA GLY A 260 -18.73 21.39 7.62
C GLY A 260 -17.58 22.39 7.75
N TYR A 261 -16.33 21.91 7.82
CA TYR A 261 -15.14 22.75 7.93
C TYR A 261 -14.36 22.78 6.61
N PRO A 262 -13.69 23.89 6.28
CA PRO A 262 -12.87 23.98 5.09
C PRO A 262 -11.65 23.08 5.18
N VAL A 263 -11.38 22.37 4.08
CA VAL A 263 -10.23 21.50 3.89
C VAL A 263 -9.51 21.90 2.61
N PHE A 264 -8.20 21.93 2.67
CA PHE A 264 -7.32 22.10 1.51
C PHE A 264 -6.99 20.72 0.95
N ILE A 265 -7.30 20.50 -0.31
CA ILE A 265 -7.10 19.22 -0.99
C ILE A 265 -6.04 19.43 -2.08
N PRO A 266 -4.77 19.03 -1.83
CA PRO A 266 -3.73 19.01 -2.84
C PRO A 266 -3.97 17.90 -3.85
N VAL A 267 -3.79 18.21 -5.12
CA VAL A 267 -3.94 17.29 -6.23
C VAL A 267 -2.84 17.52 -7.24
N PHE A 268 -2.32 16.44 -7.82
CA PHE A 268 -1.24 16.49 -8.78
C PHE A 268 -1.76 16.14 -10.16
N LYS A 269 -1.64 17.05 -11.11
CA LYS A 269 -2.00 16.81 -12.50
C LYS A 269 -0.77 16.34 -13.27
N TYR A 270 -0.85 15.16 -13.85
CA TYR A 270 0.14 14.60 -14.77
C TYR A 270 -0.49 14.48 -16.16
N ASN A 271 -0.03 15.30 -17.11
CA ASN A 271 -0.69 15.49 -18.40
C ASN A 271 -2.16 15.86 -18.19
N GLU A 272 -3.12 15.00 -18.56
CA GLU A 272 -4.56 15.20 -18.29
C GLU A 272 -5.09 14.40 -17.10
N GLN A 273 -4.23 13.64 -16.41
CA GLN A 273 -4.62 12.79 -15.29
C GLN A 273 -4.47 13.54 -13.98
N VAL A 274 -5.56 13.60 -13.20
CA VAL A 274 -5.61 14.25 -11.90
C VAL A 274 -5.48 13.18 -10.82
N ILE A 275 -4.43 13.28 -10.00
CA ILE A 275 -4.01 12.25 -9.05
C ILE A 275 -4.09 12.80 -7.62
N PRO A 276 -4.82 12.13 -6.71
CA PRO A 276 -4.84 12.49 -5.30
C PRO A 276 -3.44 12.46 -4.67
N ALA A 277 -3.18 13.34 -3.72
CA ALA A 277 -1.87 13.45 -3.07
C ALA A 277 -1.48 12.25 -2.18
N ASP A 278 -2.40 11.32 -1.92
CA ASP A 278 -2.19 10.08 -1.18
C ASP A 278 -2.13 8.84 -2.07
N ASP A 279 -2.19 8.99 -3.39
CA ASP A 279 -2.02 7.88 -4.32
C ASP A 279 -0.60 7.29 -4.18
N GLU A 280 -0.51 6.01 -3.81
CA GLU A 280 0.77 5.30 -3.63
C GLU A 280 1.32 4.73 -4.94
N GLY A 281 0.55 4.82 -6.04
CA GLY A 281 0.96 4.36 -7.36
C GLY A 281 2.23 5.06 -7.84
N LYS A 282 3.09 4.33 -8.57
CA LYS A 282 4.33 4.87 -9.16
C LYS A 282 4.21 5.18 -10.64
N LYS A 283 3.38 4.43 -11.36
CA LYS A 283 3.16 4.56 -12.80
C LYS A 283 1.71 4.81 -13.07
N ILE A 284 1.47 5.65 -14.06
CA ILE A 284 0.16 5.88 -14.64
C ILE A 284 0.19 5.28 -16.03
N ALA A 285 -0.90 4.65 -16.41
CA ALA A 285 -1.12 4.13 -17.73
C ALA A 285 -2.54 4.49 -18.17
N ILE A 286 -2.68 4.87 -19.43
CA ILE A 286 -3.95 5.20 -20.09
C ILE A 286 -4.08 4.23 -21.26
N PHE A 287 -5.24 3.61 -21.41
CA PHE A 287 -5.54 2.69 -22.49
C PHE A 287 -6.40 3.37 -23.55
N GLU A 288 -5.96 3.29 -24.81
CA GLU A 288 -6.67 3.81 -25.97
C GLU A 288 -6.70 2.79 -27.11
N VAL A 289 -7.72 2.92 -27.96
CA VAL A 289 -7.84 2.17 -29.22
C VAL A 289 -7.66 3.15 -30.37
N ILE A 290 -6.56 3.01 -31.10
CA ILE A 290 -6.18 3.91 -32.21
C ILE A 290 -6.13 3.06 -33.49
N ASP A 291 -6.99 3.37 -34.47
CA ASP A 291 -7.07 2.66 -35.75
C ASP A 291 -7.17 1.13 -35.62
N GLY A 292 -7.87 0.64 -34.58
CA GLY A 292 -8.02 -0.79 -34.28
C GLY A 292 -6.84 -1.44 -33.56
N ASN A 293 -5.78 -0.69 -33.30
CA ASN A 293 -4.65 -1.10 -32.48
C ASN A 293 -4.84 -0.67 -31.01
N TYR A 294 -4.25 -1.44 -30.10
CA TYR A 294 -4.27 -1.15 -28.66
C TYR A 294 -3.00 -0.43 -28.27
N VAL A 295 -3.17 0.73 -27.62
CA VAL A 295 -2.06 1.58 -27.24
C VAL A 295 -2.18 1.94 -25.77
N PHE A 296 -1.10 1.76 -25.03
CA PHE A 296 -0.97 2.23 -23.66
C PHE A 296 0.00 3.40 -23.59
N HIS A 297 -0.48 4.55 -23.14
CA HIS A 297 0.38 5.68 -22.78
C HIS A 297 0.79 5.54 -21.33
N ARG A 298 2.09 5.32 -21.08
CA ARG A 298 2.65 5.10 -19.74
C ARG A 298 3.56 6.25 -19.35
N PHE A 299 3.55 6.61 -18.08
CA PHE A 299 4.50 7.54 -17.50
C PHE A 299 4.63 7.35 -15.98
N GLU A 300 5.73 7.84 -15.42
CA GLU A 300 6.04 7.73 -13.99
C GLU A 300 5.63 9.00 -13.23
N LYS A 301 5.14 8.80 -12.01
CA LYS A 301 4.91 9.90 -11.05
C LYS A 301 6.25 10.36 -10.48
N ASP A 302 6.37 11.67 -10.33
CA ASP A 302 7.49 12.30 -9.63
C ASP A 302 7.19 12.40 -8.14
N VAL A 303 7.32 11.25 -7.45
CA VAL A 303 7.02 11.12 -6.01
C VAL A 303 7.88 12.06 -5.16
N VAL A 304 9.09 12.39 -5.60
CA VAL A 304 9.98 13.31 -4.88
C VAL A 304 9.44 14.73 -4.98
N TRP A 305 9.04 15.17 -6.17
CA TRP A 305 8.39 16.46 -6.37
C TRP A 305 7.08 16.58 -5.59
N GLU A 306 6.21 15.56 -5.60
CA GLU A 306 4.96 15.55 -4.83
C GLU A 306 5.22 15.77 -3.34
N LYS A 307 6.19 15.04 -2.77
CA LYS A 307 6.58 15.20 -1.36
C LYS A 307 7.11 16.60 -1.06
N ASN A 308 7.84 17.21 -1.99
CA ASN A 308 8.34 18.58 -1.82
C ASN A 308 7.19 19.60 -1.82
N VAL A 309 6.19 19.42 -2.69
CA VAL A 309 4.98 20.26 -2.69
C VAL A 309 4.22 20.14 -1.36
N ILE A 310 3.98 18.92 -0.88
CA ILE A 310 3.31 18.72 0.42
C ILE A 310 4.12 19.31 1.58
N SER A 311 5.45 19.16 1.55
CA SER A 311 6.33 19.76 2.54
C SER A 311 6.22 21.28 2.52
N LYS A 312 6.12 21.88 1.33
CA LYS A 312 5.93 23.33 1.19
C LYS A 312 4.61 23.80 1.77
N LEU A 313 3.52 23.06 1.55
CA LEU A 313 2.22 23.36 2.15
C LEU A 313 2.27 23.28 3.69
N ARG A 314 3.01 22.31 4.24
CA ARG A 314 3.24 22.18 5.69
C ARG A 314 4.07 23.31 6.28
N GLU A 315 5.07 23.81 5.55
CA GLU A 315 5.81 25.02 5.94
C GLU A 315 4.89 26.26 6.03
N LEU A 316 3.80 26.28 5.25
CA LEU A 316 2.78 27.33 5.28
C LEU A 316 1.68 27.06 6.32
N GLU A 317 2.00 26.33 7.39
CA GLU A 317 1.14 26.07 8.56
C GLU A 317 -0.06 25.14 8.28
N LEU A 318 -0.10 24.45 7.15
CA LEU A 318 -1.09 23.40 6.91
C LEU A 318 -0.68 22.08 7.57
N GLN A 319 -1.65 21.38 8.17
CA GLN A 319 -1.47 20.11 8.86
C GLN A 319 -2.49 19.07 8.40
N GLY A 320 -2.28 17.80 8.73
CA GLY A 320 -3.17 16.70 8.39
C GLY A 320 -2.57 15.71 7.39
N GLU A 321 -3.45 14.86 6.87
CA GLU A 321 -3.12 13.87 5.86
C GLU A 321 -2.88 14.54 4.51
N SER A 322 -2.04 13.95 3.66
CA SER A 322 -1.65 14.60 2.38
C SER A 322 -2.83 14.92 1.47
N HIS A 323 -3.92 14.14 1.52
CA HIS A 323 -5.13 14.38 0.73
C HIS A 323 -6.11 15.38 1.37
N ALA A 324 -5.91 15.76 2.64
CA ALA A 324 -6.83 16.59 3.40
C ALA A 324 -6.07 17.40 4.46
N LEU A 325 -5.68 18.61 4.07
CA LEU A 325 -4.94 19.55 4.90
C LEU A 325 -5.85 20.60 5.53
N HIS A 326 -5.51 21.07 6.73
CA HIS A 326 -6.26 22.08 7.48
C HIS A 326 -5.31 23.05 8.19
N LEU A 327 -5.81 24.23 8.57
CA LEU A 327 -5.05 25.16 9.39
C LEU A 327 -5.05 24.70 10.85
N VAL A 328 -3.97 25.00 11.57
CA VAL A 328 -3.74 24.59 12.96
C VAL A 328 -4.88 25.03 13.90
N ASP A 329 -5.44 26.21 13.68
CA ASP A 329 -6.35 26.89 14.60
C ASP A 329 -7.84 26.80 14.23
N CYS A 330 -8.23 25.98 13.24
CA CYS A 330 -9.64 25.87 12.79
C CYS A 330 -10.63 25.25 13.81
N LYS A 331 -10.24 25.08 15.08
CA LYS A 331 -11.07 24.44 16.13
C LYS A 331 -11.90 25.41 16.98
N SER A 332 -12.00 26.69 16.63
CA SER A 332 -12.87 27.62 17.36
C SER A 332 -13.51 28.65 16.45
N ASP A 333 -14.77 28.96 16.78
CA ASP A 333 -15.71 29.88 16.14
C ASP A 333 -16.36 29.39 14.84
N SER A 334 -17.63 29.76 14.67
CA SER A 334 -18.62 29.22 13.71
C SER A 334 -18.10 28.90 12.30
N GLN A 335 -18.74 27.94 11.60
CA GLN A 335 -18.40 27.51 10.22
C GLN A 335 -18.10 28.65 9.23
N GLY A 336 -18.80 29.79 9.33
CA GLY A 336 -18.55 30.97 8.49
C GLY A 336 -17.19 31.65 8.73
N ASN A 337 -16.70 31.65 9.97
CA ASN A 337 -15.37 32.19 10.30
C ASN A 337 -14.27 31.29 9.77
N ALA A 338 -14.43 29.96 9.88
CA ALA A 338 -13.43 29.01 9.38
C ALA A 338 -13.22 29.14 7.86
N LEU A 339 -14.29 29.27 7.06
CA LEU A 339 -14.15 29.49 5.62
C LEU A 339 -13.47 30.82 5.30
N TYR A 340 -13.82 31.89 6.02
CA TYR A 340 -13.12 33.18 5.88
C TYR A 340 -11.62 33.06 6.19
N GLU A 341 -11.25 32.35 7.26
CA GLU A 341 -9.85 32.10 7.61
C GLU A 341 -9.12 31.32 6.52
N ALA A 342 -9.76 30.30 5.93
CA ALA A 342 -9.19 29.54 4.82
C ALA A 342 -8.94 30.44 3.59
N ILE A 343 -9.91 31.26 3.20
CA ILE A 343 -9.75 32.21 2.08
C ILE A 343 -8.69 33.27 2.40
N SER A 344 -8.66 33.80 3.63
CA SER A 344 -7.66 34.77 4.08
C SER A 344 -6.25 34.17 4.04
N TRP A 345 -6.09 32.91 4.42
CA TRP A 345 -4.83 32.18 4.32
C TRP A 345 -4.38 32.04 2.85
N ILE A 346 -5.30 31.72 1.93
CA ILE A 346 -4.99 31.68 0.49
C ILE A 346 -4.47 33.04 0.04
N SER A 347 -5.19 34.12 0.34
CA SER A 347 -4.81 35.47 -0.07
C SER A 347 -3.45 35.88 0.48
N LYS A 348 -3.17 35.55 1.75
CA LYS A 348 -1.88 35.82 2.40
C LYS A 348 -0.72 35.06 1.72
N ASN A 349 -0.95 33.82 1.30
CA ASN A 349 0.10 32.93 0.80
C ASN A 349 0.15 32.79 -0.73
N THR A 350 -0.72 33.50 -1.47
CA THR A 350 -0.84 33.35 -2.93
C THR A 350 0.50 33.54 -3.65
N ALA A 351 1.29 34.56 -3.28
CA ALA A 351 2.61 34.78 -3.89
C ALA A 351 3.55 33.57 -3.67
N CYS A 352 3.65 33.08 -2.44
CA CYS A 352 4.46 31.92 -2.10
C CYS A 352 4.00 30.64 -2.81
N LEU A 353 2.67 30.47 -2.98
CA LEU A 353 2.10 29.31 -3.68
C LEU A 353 2.41 29.35 -5.18
N VAL A 354 2.26 30.52 -5.83
CA VAL A 354 2.61 30.70 -7.24
C VAL A 354 4.11 30.52 -7.48
N ASP A 355 4.96 31.09 -6.62
CA ASP A 355 6.42 30.92 -6.70
C ASP A 355 6.84 29.44 -6.53
N ALA A 356 6.07 28.67 -5.76
CA ALA A 356 6.24 27.23 -5.61
C ALA A 356 5.62 26.40 -6.76
N GLY A 357 4.99 27.05 -7.74
CA GLY A 357 4.32 26.38 -8.87
C GLY A 357 3.01 25.68 -8.50
N ILE A 358 2.36 26.12 -7.42
CA ILE A 358 1.08 25.58 -6.92
C ILE A 358 -0.05 26.48 -7.40
N MET A 359 -0.91 25.94 -8.27
CA MET A 359 -2.11 26.61 -8.72
C MET A 359 -3.24 26.44 -7.71
N ILE A 360 -4.08 27.46 -7.56
CA ILE A 360 -5.16 27.47 -6.58
C ILE A 360 -6.49 27.40 -7.33
N THR A 361 -7.38 26.50 -6.91
CA THR A 361 -8.73 26.38 -7.47
C THR A 361 -9.79 26.40 -6.37
N GLN A 362 -10.95 26.97 -6.68
CA GLN A 362 -12.11 27.07 -5.78
C GLN A 362 -13.35 26.38 -6.37
N GLU A 363 -13.19 25.57 -7.43
CA GLU A 363 -14.31 24.91 -8.13
C GLU A 363 -15.15 23.99 -7.25
N SER A 364 -14.60 23.54 -6.12
CA SER A 364 -15.29 22.69 -5.14
C SER A 364 -16.15 23.47 -4.12
N LEU A 365 -16.20 24.80 -4.21
CA LEU A 365 -17.06 25.65 -3.38
C LEU A 365 -18.30 26.10 -4.18
N ASP A 366 -19.44 26.24 -3.50
CA ASP A 366 -20.68 26.74 -4.11
C ASP A 366 -20.55 28.19 -4.63
N GLN A 367 -19.55 28.93 -4.14
CA GLN A 367 -19.26 30.30 -4.53
C GLN A 367 -17.76 30.49 -4.72
N ASN A 368 -17.38 31.28 -5.73
CA ASN A 368 -16.00 31.69 -5.92
C ASN A 368 -15.69 32.90 -5.02
N TYR A 369 -14.67 32.80 -4.18
CA TYR A 369 -14.23 33.88 -3.30
C TYR A 369 -13.05 34.64 -3.92
N PHE A 370 -12.95 35.93 -3.61
CA PHE A 370 -11.80 36.73 -4.03
C PHE A 370 -10.59 36.41 -3.16
N THR A 371 -9.51 35.93 -3.78
CA THR A 371 -8.25 35.56 -3.12
C THR A 371 -7.12 36.56 -3.37
N GLY A 372 -7.41 37.72 -3.96
CA GLY A 372 -6.42 38.77 -4.19
C GLY A 372 -6.13 39.61 -2.95
N HIS A 373 -5.15 40.52 -3.05
CA HIS A 373 -4.80 41.40 -1.94
C HIS A 373 -5.97 42.32 -1.58
N GLN A 374 -6.31 42.34 -0.28
CA GLN A 374 -7.34 43.19 0.30
C GLN A 374 -6.71 44.21 1.25
N THR A 375 -7.16 45.46 1.17
CA THR A 375 -6.69 46.54 2.05
C THR A 375 -7.87 47.21 2.73
N LEU A 376 -7.84 47.23 4.07
CA LEU A 376 -8.75 48.03 4.88
C LEU A 376 -8.09 49.38 5.16
N ASN A 377 -8.68 50.44 4.62
CA ASN A 377 -8.28 51.81 4.90
C ASN A 377 -9.24 52.42 5.91
N LEU A 378 -8.73 52.80 7.08
CA LEU A 378 -9.47 53.50 8.13
C LEU A 378 -9.08 54.98 8.08
N ARG A 379 -10.05 55.85 7.81
CA ARG A 379 -9.89 57.30 7.88
C ARG A 379 -10.74 57.83 9.03
N ILE A 380 -10.10 58.49 9.98
CA ILE A 380 -10.79 59.14 11.10
C ILE A 380 -10.87 60.62 10.76
N ASN A 381 -12.09 61.12 10.60
CA ASN A 381 -12.33 62.56 10.47
C ASN A 381 -12.83 63.09 11.81
N GLN A 382 -12.06 64.01 12.40
CA GLN A 382 -12.45 64.71 13.63
C GLN A 382 -13.05 66.06 13.28
N THR A 383 -14.28 66.29 13.71
CA THR A 383 -14.96 67.58 13.58
C THR A 383 -15.67 67.89 14.89
N ASN A 384 -15.16 68.86 15.65
CA ASN A 384 -15.52 69.15 17.05
C ASN A 384 -15.30 67.93 18.00
N ASP A 385 -16.03 67.84 19.12
CA ASP A 385 -15.95 66.77 20.14
C ASP A 385 -16.42 65.38 19.64
N TRP A 386 -16.67 65.21 18.35
CA TRP A 386 -17.12 63.96 17.72
C TRP A 386 -16.12 63.52 16.63
N PHE A 387 -15.90 62.21 16.52
CA PHE A 387 -15.06 61.62 15.48
C PHE A 387 -15.86 60.60 14.66
N ASP A 388 -15.74 60.69 13.34
CA ASP A 388 -16.33 59.72 12.40
C ASP A 388 -15.24 58.79 11.86
N ILE A 389 -15.49 57.49 11.89
CA ILE A 389 -14.60 56.46 11.34
C ILE A 389 -15.16 56.02 9.99
N PHE A 390 -14.42 56.34 8.92
CA PHE A 390 -14.69 55.86 7.57
C PHE A 390 -13.77 54.67 7.28
N ALA A 391 -14.35 53.48 7.26
CA ALA A 391 -13.68 52.27 6.81
C ALA A 391 -13.97 52.05 5.32
N THR A 392 -12.93 51.83 4.52
CA THR A 392 -13.05 51.47 3.10
C THR A 392 -12.27 50.18 2.85
N VAL A 393 -12.93 49.17 2.31
CA VAL A 393 -12.30 47.90 1.93
C VAL A 393 -12.02 47.93 0.44
N THR A 394 -10.78 47.64 0.05
CA THR A 394 -10.35 47.60 -1.35
C THR A 394 -9.96 46.18 -1.73
N PHE A 395 -10.52 45.68 -2.83
CA PHE A 395 -10.21 44.40 -3.46
C PHE A 395 -9.67 44.66 -4.86
N GLY A 396 -8.34 44.63 -5.03
CA GLY A 396 -7.71 45.02 -6.29
C GLY A 396 -8.06 46.45 -6.73
N GLN A 397 -8.80 46.60 -7.84
CA GLN A 397 -9.24 47.90 -8.36
C GLN A 397 -10.60 48.36 -7.78
N PHE A 398 -11.32 47.50 -7.08
CA PHE A 398 -12.64 47.81 -6.54
C PHE A 398 -12.52 48.28 -5.11
N SER A 399 -13.23 49.36 -4.76
CA SER A 399 -13.22 49.93 -3.41
C SER A 399 -14.64 50.13 -2.93
N PHE A 400 -14.94 49.63 -1.73
CA PHE A 400 -16.27 49.62 -1.13
C PHE A 400 -16.22 50.33 0.23
N PRO A 401 -17.15 51.25 0.52
CA PRO A 401 -17.32 51.76 1.87
C PRO A 401 -17.81 50.62 2.76
N PHE A 402 -17.18 50.43 3.92
CA PHE A 402 -17.62 49.47 4.92
C PHE A 402 -18.78 50.11 5.69
N ILE A 403 -19.99 49.96 5.16
CA ILE A 403 -21.22 50.47 5.76
C ILE A 403 -21.82 49.32 6.57
N ARG A 404 -22.15 49.60 7.84
CA ARG A 404 -22.78 48.63 8.73
C ARG A 404 -24.29 48.57 8.51
#